data_AF-A0AAV6RRW6-F1
#
_entry.id   AF-A0AAV6RRW6-F1
#
_cell.length_a   1.000
_cell.length_b   1.000
_cell.length_c   1.000
_cell.angle_alpha   90.00
_cell.angle_beta   90.00
_cell.angle_gamma   90.00
#
_symmetry.space_group_name_H-M   'P 1'
#
loop_
_entity.id
_entity.type
_entity.pdbx_description
1 polymer ?
#
loop_
_entity_poly.entity_id
_entity_poly.type
_entity_poly.pdbx_seq_one_letter_code
_entity_poly.pdbx_strand_id
1 'polypeptide(L)'
;MNHNGELFVDFCSLNDLVIDGTLFPHKESHKVTWRSPNGSVENQIDHIAISRRWRETLQDCRIKRSADVGSDHYLLLATCRVRLTACRKMEQKTPEYDVERLKDPDTKQEFLLTLANRFDALRYNLDGEEEVDEEIKAEWSIIKEAYTSTCEEVLGKVKREKKEWMSQDTWLKVEERHNLKSNIDNSRTRNQKANATKLYIKANRKVKRSCRREKRKWITDIATKAEEAVSKQDMKTLYRITKTLSGRRREINKPVQDKAACNKGRTNETQGRDW
;
A
#
# COMPACT_ATOMS: atom_id res chain seq x y z
N MET A 1 11.19 -22.55 -24.02
CA MET A 1 10.30 -22.91 -22.90
C MET A 1 10.98 -24.05 -22.14
N ASN A 2 10.81 -24.15 -20.82
CA ASN A 2 11.31 -25.30 -20.05
C ASN A 2 10.13 -26.22 -19.67
N HIS A 3 10.42 -27.42 -19.16
CA HIS A 3 9.41 -28.41 -18.80
C HIS A 3 8.33 -27.85 -17.85
N ASN A 4 8.73 -27.09 -16.82
CA ASN A 4 7.78 -26.47 -15.89
C ASN A 4 6.88 -25.44 -16.59
N GLY A 5 7.40 -24.71 -17.57
CA GLY A 5 6.63 -23.77 -18.37
C GLY A 5 5.60 -24.46 -19.26
N GLU A 6 5.94 -25.63 -19.82
CA GLU A 6 5.00 -26.47 -20.58
C GLU A 6 3.87 -26.97 -19.67
N LEU A 7 4.22 -27.54 -18.50
CA LEU A 7 3.23 -27.98 -17.51
C LEU A 7 2.29 -26.84 -17.08
N PHE A 8 2.81 -25.62 -16.94
CA PHE A 8 1.99 -24.46 -16.58
C PHE A 8 1.02 -24.06 -17.71
N VAL A 9 1.48 -24.11 -18.97
CA VAL A 9 0.63 -23.85 -20.14
C VAL A 9 -0.45 -24.92 -20.28
N ASP A 10 -0.10 -26.19 -20.06
CA ASP A 10 -1.04 -27.31 -20.10
C ASP A 10 -2.09 -27.15 -19.00
N PHE A 11 -1.67 -26.85 -17.77
CA PHE A 11 -2.57 -26.57 -16.66
C PHE A 11 -3.54 -25.43 -16.99
N CYS A 12 -3.03 -24.33 -17.56
CA CYS A 12 -3.88 -23.20 -17.95
C CYS A 12 -4.85 -23.57 -19.08
N SER A 13 -4.42 -24.39 -20.03
CA SER A 13 -5.25 -24.86 -21.14
C SER A 13 -6.37 -25.78 -20.67
N LEU A 14 -6.07 -26.70 -19.75
CA LEU A 14 -7.04 -27.65 -19.17
C LEU A 14 -8.11 -26.98 -18.30
N ASN A 15 -7.78 -25.84 -17.68
CA ASN A 15 -8.66 -25.13 -16.73
C ASN A 15 -9.32 -23.87 -17.32
N ASP A 16 -9.31 -23.71 -18.65
CA ASP A 16 -9.83 -22.52 -19.33
C ASP A 16 -9.26 -21.21 -18.76
N LEU A 17 -7.96 -21.19 -18.46
CA LEU A 17 -7.24 -20.01 -18.00
C LEU A 17 -6.50 -19.33 -19.15
N VAL A 18 -6.23 -18.05 -18.94
CA VAL A 18 -5.48 -17.20 -19.85
C VAL A 18 -4.30 -16.63 -19.09
N ILE A 19 -3.11 -16.80 -19.65
CA ILE A 19 -1.87 -16.26 -19.08
C ILE A 19 -1.75 -14.78 -19.49
N ASP A 20 -1.65 -13.90 -18.50
CA ASP A 20 -1.49 -12.46 -18.62
C ASP A 20 -0.44 -12.00 -19.64
N GLY A 21 0.75 -12.60 -19.63
CA GLY A 21 1.87 -12.23 -20.49
C GLY A 21 1.62 -12.41 -21.99
N THR A 22 0.54 -13.11 -22.36
CA THR A 22 0.11 -13.32 -23.75
C THR A 22 -0.93 -12.30 -24.23
N LEU A 23 -1.52 -11.52 -23.31
CA LEU A 23 -2.65 -10.65 -23.60
C LEU A 23 -2.27 -9.28 -24.12
N PHE A 24 -1.20 -8.71 -23.56
CA PHE A 24 -0.85 -7.32 -23.77
C PHE A 24 0.53 -7.22 -24.40
N PRO A 25 0.68 -6.50 -25.53
CA PRO A 25 1.98 -6.24 -26.10
C PRO A 25 2.75 -5.29 -25.19
N HIS A 26 3.83 -5.79 -24.62
CA HIS A 26 4.72 -5.02 -23.75
C HIS A 26 6.18 -5.16 -24.18
N LYS A 27 6.96 -4.11 -23.90
CA LYS A 27 8.42 -4.14 -24.01
C LYS A 27 8.96 -5.23 -23.08
N GLU A 28 10.09 -5.84 -23.45
CA GLU A 28 10.73 -6.90 -22.65
C GLU A 28 11.02 -6.46 -21.21
N SER A 29 11.37 -5.18 -21.04
CA SER A 29 11.56 -4.58 -19.73
C SER A 29 10.34 -4.63 -18.82
N HIS A 30 9.13 -4.84 -19.35
CA HIS A 30 7.89 -4.97 -18.58
C HIS A 30 7.41 -6.42 -18.46
N LYS A 31 8.16 -7.40 -18.99
CA LYS A 31 7.85 -8.84 -18.93
C LYS A 31 8.74 -9.61 -17.96
N VAL A 32 9.99 -9.18 -17.80
CA VAL A 32 10.95 -9.80 -16.87
C VAL A 32 10.46 -9.67 -15.43
N THR A 33 10.26 -10.79 -14.75
CA THR A 33 9.79 -10.84 -13.36
C THR A 33 10.91 -11.13 -12.37
N TRP A 34 12.03 -11.69 -12.83
CA TRP A 34 13.14 -12.07 -11.97
C TRP A 34 14.48 -11.70 -12.60
N ARG A 35 15.44 -11.35 -11.76
CA ARG A 35 16.81 -11.02 -12.16
C ARG A 35 17.81 -11.72 -11.27
N SER A 36 18.83 -12.31 -11.87
CA SER A 36 19.88 -13.01 -11.12
C SER A 36 20.59 -12.07 -10.12
N PRO A 37 21.10 -12.59 -9.00
CA PRO A 37 21.80 -11.77 -8.00
C PRO A 37 23.02 -11.01 -8.54
N ASN A 38 23.69 -11.55 -9.56
CA ASN A 38 24.80 -10.91 -10.28
C ASN A 38 24.33 -9.99 -11.43
N GLY A 39 23.02 -9.94 -11.70
CA GLY A 39 22.38 -9.06 -12.69
C GLY A 39 22.64 -9.44 -14.15
N SER A 40 23.17 -10.63 -14.42
CA SER A 40 23.50 -11.09 -15.78
C SER A 40 22.35 -11.77 -16.50
N VAL A 41 21.40 -12.36 -15.76
CA VAL A 41 20.27 -13.11 -16.32
C VAL A 41 18.97 -12.47 -15.85
N GLU A 42 18.02 -12.35 -16.77
CA GLU A 42 16.68 -11.84 -16.55
C GLU A 42 15.70 -12.88 -17.10
N ASN A 43 14.73 -13.31 -16.30
CA ASN A 43 13.74 -14.32 -16.68
C ASN A 43 12.33 -13.88 -16.32
N GLN A 44 11.34 -14.42 -17.02
CA GLN A 44 9.94 -14.38 -16.62
C GLN A 44 9.59 -15.71 -15.95
N ILE A 45 9.35 -15.67 -14.64
CA ILE A 45 9.01 -16.86 -13.82
C ILE A 45 7.78 -16.64 -12.94
N ASP A 46 7.24 -15.42 -12.92
CA ASP A 46 6.01 -15.09 -12.22
C ASP A 46 4.94 -14.74 -13.27
N HIS A 47 3.75 -15.34 -13.13
CA HIS A 47 2.67 -15.20 -14.09
C HIS A 47 1.34 -14.96 -13.36
N ILE A 48 0.43 -14.23 -13.99
CA ILE A 48 -0.95 -14.10 -13.54
C ILE A 48 -1.84 -14.83 -14.54
N ALA A 49 -2.56 -15.86 -14.07
CA ALA A 49 -3.56 -16.55 -14.85
C ALA A 49 -4.96 -16.12 -14.42
N ILE A 50 -5.84 -15.86 -15.40
CA ILE A 50 -7.24 -15.51 -15.15
C ILE A 50 -8.14 -16.43 -15.96
N SER A 51 -9.29 -16.83 -15.41
CA SER A 51 -10.28 -17.59 -16.17
C SER A 51 -10.66 -16.84 -17.44
N ARG A 52 -10.75 -17.57 -18.55
CA ARG A 52 -11.12 -17.08 -19.87
C ARG A 52 -12.43 -16.31 -19.85
N ARG A 53 -13.38 -16.74 -19.02
CA ARG A 53 -14.65 -16.03 -18.79
C ARG A 53 -14.46 -14.58 -18.32
N TRP A 54 -13.43 -14.32 -17.52
CA TRP A 54 -13.13 -13.01 -16.93
C TRP A 54 -12.00 -12.27 -17.65
N ARG A 55 -11.52 -12.78 -18.78
CA ARG A 55 -10.43 -12.19 -19.56
C ARG A 55 -10.62 -10.69 -19.81
N GLU A 56 -11.83 -10.28 -20.16
CA GLU A 56 -12.17 -8.87 -20.45
C GLU A 56 -12.08 -7.94 -19.23
N THR A 57 -12.05 -8.50 -18.02
CA THR A 57 -11.86 -7.71 -16.80
C THR A 57 -10.41 -7.31 -16.61
N LEU A 58 -9.46 -8.10 -17.11
CA LEU A 58 -8.05 -7.77 -17.02
C LEU A 58 -7.75 -6.65 -18.04
N GLN A 59 -7.33 -5.49 -17.55
CA GLN A 59 -7.09 -4.30 -18.37
C GLN A 59 -5.62 -4.16 -18.78
N ASP A 60 -4.71 -4.59 -17.90
CA ASP A 60 -3.27 -4.46 -18.09
C ASP A 60 -2.57 -5.43 -17.12
N CYS A 61 -1.43 -6.00 -17.54
CA CYS A 61 -0.57 -6.73 -16.62
C CYS A 61 0.89 -6.46 -16.94
N ARG A 62 1.58 -5.81 -16.00
CA ARG A 62 2.94 -5.32 -16.22
C ARG A 62 3.79 -5.33 -14.98
N ILE A 63 5.08 -5.38 -15.22
CA ILE A 63 6.09 -5.29 -14.17
C ILE A 63 6.34 -3.83 -13.76
N LYS A 64 6.45 -3.59 -12.46
CA LYS A 64 6.85 -2.33 -11.83
C LYS A 64 8.31 -2.38 -11.40
N ARG A 65 9.23 -2.16 -12.36
CA ARG A 65 10.70 -2.24 -12.14
C ARG A 65 11.26 -1.26 -11.10
N SER A 66 10.64 -0.08 -10.98
CA SER A 66 11.06 0.97 -10.04
C SER A 66 10.55 0.73 -8.62
N ALA A 67 9.66 -0.24 -8.40
CA ALA A 67 9.19 -0.57 -7.06
C ALA A 67 10.33 -1.21 -6.23
N ASP A 68 10.60 -0.67 -5.04
CA ASP A 68 11.63 -1.21 -4.16
C ASP A 68 11.10 -2.37 -3.29
N VAL A 69 11.15 -3.59 -3.83
CA VAL A 69 10.63 -4.81 -3.18
C VAL A 69 11.67 -5.48 -2.27
N GLY A 70 12.97 -5.20 -2.41
CA GLY A 70 14.01 -5.84 -1.60
C GLY A 70 14.29 -7.31 -1.94
N SER A 71 13.86 -7.73 -3.12
CA SER A 71 14.01 -9.06 -3.73
C SER A 71 14.67 -8.95 -5.11
N ASP A 72 15.19 -10.07 -5.55
CA ASP A 72 15.57 -10.40 -6.94
C ASP A 72 14.37 -10.53 -7.89
N HIS A 73 13.14 -10.58 -7.36
CA HIS A 73 11.91 -10.45 -8.13
C HIS A 73 11.47 -8.98 -8.27
N TYR A 74 10.91 -8.66 -9.43
CA TYR A 74 10.18 -7.43 -9.68
C TYR A 74 8.69 -7.60 -9.34
N LEU A 75 8.04 -6.50 -8.97
CA LEU A 75 6.61 -6.50 -8.68
C LEU A 75 5.80 -6.66 -9.97
N LEU A 76 5.09 -7.78 -10.11
CA LEU A 76 4.08 -8.00 -11.14
C LEU A 76 2.72 -7.45 -10.69
N LEU A 77 2.09 -6.62 -11.52
CA LEU A 77 0.83 -5.94 -11.21
C LEU A 77 -0.17 -6.14 -12.34
N ALA A 78 -1.30 -6.76 -12.00
CA ALA A 78 -2.49 -6.83 -12.84
C ALA A 78 -3.49 -5.74 -12.45
N THR A 79 -4.02 -5.02 -13.43
CA THR A 79 -5.12 -4.07 -13.26
C THR A 79 -6.40 -4.71 -13.77
N CYS A 80 -7.39 -4.89 -12.91
CA CYS A 80 -8.66 -5.49 -13.26
C CYS A 80 -9.82 -4.51 -13.07
N ARG A 81 -10.71 -4.44 -14.05
CA ARG A 81 -11.99 -3.74 -13.98
C ARG A 81 -13.12 -4.75 -13.97
N VAL A 82 -13.69 -4.95 -12.80
CA VAL A 82 -14.87 -5.80 -12.62
C VAL A 82 -16.13 -4.95 -12.81
N ARG A 83 -17.03 -5.39 -13.69
CA ARG A 83 -18.37 -4.80 -13.83
C ARG A 83 -19.29 -5.47 -12.81
N LEU A 84 -19.63 -4.76 -11.74
CA LEU A 84 -20.62 -5.21 -10.76
C LEU A 84 -21.96 -4.49 -11.02
N THR A 85 -23.07 -5.19 -10.85
CA THR A 85 -24.41 -4.61 -11.02
C THR A 85 -24.70 -3.49 -10.02
N ALA A 86 -24.07 -3.56 -8.83
CA ALA A 86 -24.09 -2.53 -7.82
C ALA A 86 -22.68 -2.38 -7.24
N CYS A 87 -22.02 -1.26 -7.57
CA CYS A 87 -20.85 -0.78 -6.85
C CYS A 87 -21.31 0.35 -5.94
N ARG A 88 -21.27 0.17 -4.62
CA ARG A 88 -21.29 1.33 -3.73
C ARG A 88 -20.02 2.11 -4.05
N LYS A 89 -20.15 3.35 -4.57
CA LYS A 89 -18.99 4.23 -4.69
C LYS A 89 -18.41 4.35 -3.29
N MET A 90 -17.24 3.77 -3.07
CA MET A 90 -16.44 4.15 -1.92
C MET A 90 -16.09 5.60 -2.19
N GLU A 91 -16.64 6.51 -1.38
CA GLU A 91 -16.16 7.88 -1.35
C GLU A 91 -14.65 7.80 -1.17
N GLN A 92 -13.92 8.48 -2.05
CA GLN A 92 -12.48 8.59 -1.88
C GLN A 92 -12.28 9.33 -0.56
N LYS A 93 -11.89 8.60 0.48
CA LYS A 93 -11.51 9.21 1.75
C LYS A 93 -10.34 10.12 1.45
N THR A 94 -10.58 11.42 1.49
CA THR A 94 -9.50 12.40 1.51
C THR A 94 -8.66 12.11 2.75
N PRO A 95 -7.32 12.10 2.62
CA PRO A 95 -6.46 11.94 3.78
C PRO A 95 -6.83 12.98 4.83
N GLU A 96 -7.15 12.53 6.04
CA GLU A 96 -7.49 13.40 7.16
C GLU A 96 -6.25 14.20 7.60
N TYR A 97 -6.45 15.37 8.18
CA TYR A 97 -5.35 16.17 8.75
C TYR A 97 -4.88 15.57 10.07
N ASP A 98 -3.58 15.65 10.36
CA ASP A 98 -3.00 15.11 11.59
C ASP A 98 -3.26 16.04 12.80
N VAL A 99 -4.49 16.02 13.28
CA VAL A 99 -4.96 16.85 14.41
C VAL A 99 -4.27 16.49 15.72
N GLU A 100 -3.62 15.32 15.83
CA GLU A 100 -2.88 14.96 17.05
C GLU A 100 -1.69 15.89 17.29
N ARG A 101 -1.14 16.50 16.22
CA ARG A 101 -0.07 17.49 16.33
C ARG A 101 -0.48 18.74 17.12
N LEU A 102 -1.77 19.06 17.19
CA LEU A 102 -2.26 20.18 18.01
C LEU A 102 -2.18 19.92 19.53
N LYS A 103 -1.84 18.70 19.96
CA LYS A 103 -1.52 18.41 21.37
C LYS A 103 -0.18 19.02 21.78
N ASP A 104 0.71 19.25 20.83
CA ASP A 104 1.98 19.94 21.05
C ASP A 104 1.74 21.46 21.14
N PRO A 105 2.12 22.13 22.25
CA PRO A 105 1.88 23.55 22.45
C PRO A 105 2.49 24.45 21.36
N ASP A 106 3.69 24.11 20.88
CA ASP A 106 4.41 24.90 19.88
C ASP A 106 3.69 24.83 18.53
N THR A 107 3.37 23.62 18.08
CA THR A 107 2.59 23.42 16.84
C THR A 107 1.21 24.08 16.91
N LYS A 108 0.56 24.06 18.08
CA LYS A 108 -0.72 24.74 18.29
C LYS A 108 -0.60 26.26 18.15
N GLN A 109 0.45 26.86 18.72
CA GLN A 109 0.69 28.30 18.59
C GLN A 109 0.99 28.70 17.15
N GLU A 110 1.85 27.94 16.46
CA GLU A 110 2.14 28.13 15.04
C GLU A 110 0.86 28.07 14.20
N PHE A 111 0.00 27.07 14.44
CA PHE A 111 -1.28 26.95 13.75
C PHE A 111 -2.16 28.19 13.91
N LEU A 112 -2.30 28.68 15.14
CA LEU A 112 -3.12 29.86 15.44
C LEU A 112 -2.56 31.12 14.77
N LEU A 113 -1.25 31.32 14.82
CA LEU A 113 -0.58 32.47 14.19
C LEU A 113 -0.73 32.45 12.66
N THR A 114 -0.47 31.31 12.03
CA THR A 114 -0.61 31.16 10.57
C THR A 114 -2.05 31.35 10.12
N LEU A 115 -3.02 30.86 10.89
CA LEU A 115 -4.44 31.06 10.61
C LEU A 115 -4.83 32.54 10.74
N ALA A 116 -4.43 33.20 11.83
CA ALA A 116 -4.72 34.61 12.06
C ALA A 116 -4.15 35.50 10.95
N ASN A 117 -2.88 35.32 10.60
CA ASN A 117 -2.21 36.07 9.54
C ASN A 117 -2.93 35.93 8.18
N ARG A 118 -3.48 34.75 7.89
CA ARG A 118 -4.22 34.52 6.65
C ARG A 118 -5.57 35.23 6.65
N PHE A 119 -6.30 35.20 7.75
CA PHE A 119 -7.55 35.96 7.86
C PHE A 119 -7.31 37.48 7.83
N ASP A 120 -6.23 37.97 8.44
CA ASP A 120 -5.87 39.38 8.36
C ASP A 120 -5.55 39.81 6.92
N ALA A 121 -4.86 38.97 6.14
CA ALA A 121 -4.60 39.23 4.72
C ALA A 121 -5.88 39.21 3.86
N LEU A 122 -6.88 38.43 4.23
CA LEU A 122 -8.14 38.26 3.50
C LEU A 122 -9.16 39.38 3.78
N ARG A 123 -9.01 40.09 4.90
CA ARG A 123 -9.89 41.21 5.30
C ARG A 123 -9.88 42.39 4.30
N TYR A 124 -8.86 42.48 3.45
CA TYR A 124 -8.70 43.56 2.46
C TYR A 124 -9.33 43.26 1.09
N ASN A 125 -9.95 42.09 0.88
CA ASN A 125 -10.41 41.63 -0.44
C ASN A 125 -11.95 41.55 -0.58
N LEU A 126 -12.73 42.08 0.37
CA LEU A 126 -14.19 41.93 0.44
C LEU A 126 -14.97 43.22 0.07
N ASP A 127 -14.35 44.20 -0.59
CA ASP A 127 -14.97 45.49 -0.91
C ASP A 127 -15.65 45.53 -2.30
N GLY A 128 -16.45 44.52 -2.66
CA GLY A 128 -17.16 44.44 -3.94
C GLY A 128 -18.64 44.11 -3.78
N GLU A 129 -19.52 44.90 -4.43
CA GLU A 129 -20.97 44.67 -4.48
C GLU A 129 -21.31 43.47 -5.41
N GLU A 130 -21.55 42.28 -4.84
CA GLU A 130 -22.12 41.13 -5.55
C GLU A 130 -23.44 40.67 -4.88
N GLU A 131 -24.28 39.94 -5.63
CA GLU A 131 -25.58 39.44 -5.14
C GLU A 131 -25.41 38.54 -3.89
N VAL A 132 -26.31 38.73 -2.90
CA VAL A 132 -26.24 38.18 -1.53
C VAL A 132 -26.01 36.66 -1.46
N ASP A 133 -26.49 35.88 -2.43
CA ASP A 133 -26.32 34.41 -2.46
C ASP A 133 -24.96 33.94 -3.04
N GLU A 134 -24.31 34.76 -3.87
CA GLU A 134 -22.94 34.52 -4.36
C GLU A 134 -21.91 34.94 -3.29
N GLU A 135 -22.19 36.03 -2.57
CA GLU A 135 -21.37 36.58 -1.48
C GLU A 135 -21.14 35.56 -0.36
N ILE A 136 -22.20 34.91 0.16
CA ILE A 136 -22.09 33.91 1.23
C ILE A 136 -21.26 32.69 0.80
N LYS A 137 -21.38 32.26 -0.46
CA LYS A 137 -20.57 31.15 -1.00
C LYS A 137 -19.10 31.54 -1.13
N ALA A 138 -18.83 32.77 -1.56
CA ALA A 138 -17.49 33.31 -1.68
C ALA A 138 -16.82 33.42 -0.30
N GLU A 139 -17.51 34.00 0.69
CA GLU A 139 -17.05 34.08 2.08
C GLU A 139 -16.74 32.70 2.67
N TRP A 140 -17.65 31.73 2.47
CA TRP A 140 -17.43 30.37 2.92
C TRP A 140 -16.22 29.71 2.25
N SER A 141 -16.03 29.95 0.94
CA SER A 141 -14.87 29.43 0.20
C SER A 141 -13.56 30.00 0.77
N ILE A 142 -13.53 31.30 1.08
CA ILE A 142 -12.39 31.98 1.68
C ILE A 142 -12.05 31.38 3.04
N ILE A 143 -13.05 31.22 3.92
CA ILE A 143 -12.86 30.59 5.25
C ILE A 143 -12.32 29.16 5.07
N LYS A 144 -12.97 28.38 4.21
CA LYS A 144 -12.58 26.98 3.98
C LYS A 144 -11.15 26.89 3.43
N GLU A 145 -10.77 27.74 2.51
CA GLU A 145 -9.43 27.78 1.93
C GLU A 145 -8.38 28.18 2.97
N ALA A 146 -8.65 29.21 3.78
CA ALA A 146 -7.78 29.63 4.86
C ALA A 146 -7.52 28.49 5.86
N TYR A 147 -8.57 27.80 6.29
CA TYR A 147 -8.43 26.64 7.19
C TYR A 147 -7.71 25.47 6.53
N THR A 148 -8.15 25.05 5.33
CA THR A 148 -7.58 23.86 4.67
C THR A 148 -6.12 24.04 4.30
N SER A 149 -5.74 25.22 3.81
CA SER A 149 -4.35 25.56 3.53
C SER A 149 -3.51 25.60 4.82
N THR A 150 -4.09 26.01 5.96
CA THR A 150 -3.32 26.14 7.22
C THR A 150 -3.11 24.78 7.84
N CYS A 151 -4.14 23.94 7.78
CA CYS A 151 -4.03 22.53 8.10
C CYS A 151 -3.01 21.82 7.21
N GLU A 152 -2.91 22.14 5.91
CA GLU A 152 -1.92 21.52 5.02
C GLU A 152 -0.49 21.93 5.36
N GLU A 153 -0.26 23.22 5.64
CA GLU A 153 1.05 23.77 5.98
C GLU A 153 1.55 23.30 7.35
N VAL A 154 0.72 23.45 8.39
CA VAL A 154 1.15 23.23 9.78
C VAL A 154 0.94 21.79 10.21
N LEU A 155 -0.24 21.20 9.97
CA LEU A 155 -0.56 19.85 10.44
C LEU A 155 -0.09 18.77 9.45
N GLY A 156 -0.31 19.00 8.16
CA GLY A 156 -0.17 17.99 7.12
C GLY A 156 -1.21 16.87 7.24
N LYS A 157 -1.10 15.86 6.37
CA LYS A 157 -2.01 14.70 6.37
C LYS A 157 -1.55 13.62 7.35
N VAL A 158 -2.51 12.90 7.92
CA VAL A 158 -2.29 11.67 8.68
C VAL A 158 -1.47 10.71 7.82
N LYS A 159 -0.25 10.45 8.26
CA LYS A 159 0.62 9.46 7.61
C LYS A 159 0.05 8.09 7.93
N ARG A 160 0.11 7.17 6.96
CA ARG A 160 -0.29 5.77 7.17
C ARG A 160 0.35 5.25 8.45
N GLU A 161 -0.48 4.67 9.32
CA GLU A 161 -0.01 4.06 10.56
C GLU A 161 1.14 3.12 10.24
N LYS A 162 2.29 3.45 10.82
CA LYS A 162 3.46 2.59 10.75
C LYS A 162 3.12 1.30 11.49
N LYS A 163 3.70 0.19 11.05
CA LYS A 163 3.58 -1.06 11.80
C LYS A 163 4.01 -0.79 13.24
N GLU A 164 3.16 -1.11 14.21
CA GLU A 164 3.38 -0.83 15.65
C GLU A 164 4.75 -1.28 16.15
N TRP A 165 5.28 -2.36 15.57
CA TRP A 165 6.55 -2.95 15.94
C TRP A 165 7.78 -2.30 15.30
N MET A 166 7.63 -1.42 14.30
CA MET A 166 8.74 -0.88 13.52
C MET A 166 9.08 0.54 13.96
N SER A 167 10.32 0.73 14.41
CA SER A 167 10.82 2.02 14.89
C SER A 167 11.08 3.02 13.77
N GLN A 168 11.15 4.32 14.13
CA GLN A 168 11.55 5.38 13.21
C GLN A 168 12.95 5.14 12.61
N ASP A 169 13.88 4.62 13.40
CA ASP A 169 15.25 4.28 12.97
C ASP A 169 15.26 3.17 11.90
N THR A 170 14.35 2.19 11.97
CA THR A 170 14.19 1.20 10.90
C THR A 170 13.57 1.80 9.64
N TRP A 171 12.63 2.73 9.78
CA TRP A 171 12.06 3.45 8.63
C TRP A 171 13.09 4.29 7.89
N LEU A 172 13.96 5.01 8.60
CA LEU A 172 15.06 5.76 7.97
C LEU A 172 15.98 4.84 7.14
N LYS A 173 16.25 3.62 7.61
CA LYS A 173 17.01 2.62 6.82
C LYS A 173 16.25 2.16 5.57
N VAL A 174 14.92 2.06 5.63
CA VAL A 174 14.09 1.70 4.48
C VAL A 174 14.15 2.82 3.44
N GLU A 175 14.10 4.07 3.87
CA GLU A 175 14.23 5.25 3.01
C GLU A 175 15.64 5.37 2.39
N GLU A 176 16.70 5.17 3.17
CA GLU A 176 18.09 5.10 2.67
C GLU A 176 18.21 4.04 1.56
N ARG A 177 17.64 2.85 1.79
CA ARG A 177 17.62 1.76 0.82
C ARG A 177 16.84 2.14 -0.46
N HIS A 178 15.70 2.82 -0.32
CA HIS A 178 14.91 3.29 -1.45
C HIS A 178 15.68 4.31 -2.29
N ASN A 179 16.40 5.25 -1.66
CA ASN A 179 17.22 6.23 -2.36
C ASN A 179 18.37 5.56 -3.13
N LEU A 180 19.00 4.53 -2.53
CA LEU A 180 20.01 3.72 -3.21
C LEU A 180 19.45 2.95 -4.42
N LYS A 181 18.18 2.52 -4.36
CA LYS A 181 17.49 1.89 -5.50
C LYS A 181 17.30 2.89 -6.65
N SER A 182 16.93 4.13 -6.36
CA SER A 182 16.86 5.21 -7.36
C SER A 182 18.20 5.40 -8.09
N ASN A 183 19.32 5.35 -7.35
CA ASN A 183 20.65 5.45 -7.95
C ASN A 183 20.97 4.28 -8.91
N ILE A 184 20.49 3.06 -8.63
CA ILE A 184 20.63 1.91 -9.53
C ILE A 184 19.86 2.17 -10.83
N ASP A 185 18.64 2.67 -10.72
CA ASP A 185 17.75 2.88 -11.86
C ASP A 185 18.25 4.04 -12.75
N ASN A 186 18.91 5.04 -12.16
CA ASN A 186 19.51 6.19 -12.87
C ASN A 186 20.95 5.93 -13.37
N SER A 187 21.55 4.78 -13.05
CA SER A 187 22.93 4.46 -13.44
C SER A 187 23.06 4.28 -14.96
N ARG A 188 24.00 4.99 -15.59
CA ARG A 188 24.22 4.93 -17.06
C ARG A 188 25.25 3.89 -17.47
N THR A 189 26.24 3.61 -16.62
CA THR A 189 27.31 2.64 -16.93
C THR A 189 27.21 1.38 -16.09
N ARG A 190 27.78 0.27 -16.60
CA ARG A 190 27.83 -1.01 -15.89
C ARG A 190 28.55 -0.90 -14.54
N ASN A 191 29.61 -0.11 -14.47
CA ASN A 191 30.40 0.11 -13.25
C ASN A 191 29.61 0.91 -12.20
N GLN A 192 28.94 2.00 -12.61
CA GLN A 192 28.06 2.76 -11.71
C GLN A 192 26.95 1.87 -11.15
N LYS A 193 26.29 1.09 -12.02
CA LYS A 193 25.21 0.18 -11.63
C LYS A 193 25.71 -0.89 -10.65
N ALA A 194 26.90 -1.47 -10.89
CA ALA A 194 27.50 -2.45 -10.00
C ALA A 194 27.81 -1.86 -8.61
N ASN A 195 28.36 -0.65 -8.54
CA ASN A 195 28.66 0.03 -7.28
C ASN A 195 27.37 0.40 -6.51
N ALA A 196 26.38 0.98 -7.19
CA ALA A 196 25.08 1.28 -6.59
C ALA A 196 24.38 0.00 -6.08
N THR A 197 24.46 -1.10 -6.82
CA THR A 197 23.91 -2.41 -6.43
C THR A 197 24.59 -2.94 -5.16
N LYS A 198 25.92 -2.83 -5.03
CA LYS A 198 26.65 -3.23 -3.81
C LYS A 198 26.18 -2.46 -2.58
N LEU A 199 26.02 -1.13 -2.71
CA LEU A 199 25.51 -0.28 -1.62
C LEU A 199 24.09 -0.66 -1.23
N TYR A 200 23.20 -0.86 -2.21
CA TYR A 200 21.84 -1.29 -1.98
C TYR A 200 21.77 -2.65 -1.26
N ILE A 201 22.57 -3.64 -1.66
CA ILE A 201 22.61 -4.95 -1.00
C ILE A 201 23.02 -4.80 0.48
N LYS A 202 24.01 -3.94 0.77
CA LYS A 202 24.45 -3.66 2.15
C LYS A 202 23.31 -3.02 2.95
N ALA A 203 22.62 -2.02 2.40
CA ALA A 203 21.47 -1.38 3.02
C ALA A 203 20.29 -2.36 3.23
N ASN A 204 19.97 -3.18 2.24
CA ASN A 204 18.92 -4.21 2.33
C ASN A 204 19.21 -5.21 3.46
N ARG A 205 20.47 -5.62 3.64
CA ARG A 205 20.87 -6.46 4.79
C ARG A 205 20.64 -5.75 6.13
N LYS A 206 20.97 -4.45 6.25
CA LYS A 206 20.71 -3.66 7.46
C LYS A 206 19.20 -3.60 7.76
N VAL A 207 18.38 -3.28 6.75
CA VAL A 207 16.92 -3.24 6.86
C VAL A 207 16.38 -4.59 7.31
N LYS A 208 16.74 -5.69 6.64
CA LYS A 208 16.27 -7.05 7.00
C LYS A 208 16.66 -7.42 8.43
N ARG A 209 17.88 -7.09 8.88
CA ARG A 209 18.32 -7.34 10.27
C ARG A 209 17.51 -6.50 11.27
N SER A 210 17.35 -5.21 11.01
CA SER A 210 16.60 -4.30 11.89
C SER A 210 15.15 -4.74 12.03
N CYS A 211 14.48 -5.01 10.91
CA CYS A 211 13.11 -5.50 10.89
C CYS A 211 12.93 -6.81 11.66
N ARG A 212 13.84 -7.79 11.49
CA ARG A 212 13.78 -9.07 12.21
C ARG A 212 13.97 -8.89 13.71
N ARG A 213 14.94 -8.05 14.12
CA ARG A 213 15.23 -7.75 15.52
C ARG A 213 14.04 -7.08 16.20
N GLU A 214 13.51 -6.02 15.61
CA GLU A 214 12.38 -5.27 16.18
C GLU A 214 11.10 -6.09 16.22
N LYS A 215 10.80 -6.84 15.14
CA LYS A 215 9.66 -7.75 15.15
C LYS A 215 9.78 -8.81 16.24
N ARG A 216 10.98 -9.38 16.44
CA ARG A 216 11.22 -10.35 17.51
C ARG A 216 11.02 -9.71 18.89
N LYS A 217 11.61 -8.53 19.11
CA LYS A 217 11.44 -7.77 20.35
C LYS A 217 9.96 -7.53 20.66
N TRP A 218 9.20 -7.02 19.68
CA TRP A 218 7.77 -6.78 19.85
C TRP A 218 6.98 -8.05 20.17
N ILE A 219 7.28 -9.19 19.52
CA ILE A 219 6.65 -10.47 19.86
C ILE A 219 6.98 -10.86 21.31
N THR A 220 8.24 -10.74 21.72
CA THR A 220 8.69 -11.02 23.09
C THR A 220 7.98 -10.11 24.09
N ASP A 221 7.93 -8.80 23.85
CA ASP A 221 7.27 -7.82 24.72
C ASP A 221 5.76 -8.13 24.88
N ILE A 222 5.10 -8.56 23.79
CA ILE A 222 3.70 -8.98 23.84
C ILE A 222 3.54 -10.30 24.62
N ALA A 223 4.45 -11.26 24.46
CA ALA A 223 4.42 -12.50 25.21
C ALA A 223 4.56 -12.25 26.72
N THR A 224 5.51 -11.40 27.13
CA THR A 224 5.67 -10.99 28.54
C THR A 224 4.41 -10.32 29.09
N LYS A 225 3.78 -9.43 28.31
CA LYS A 225 2.48 -8.84 28.71
C LYS A 225 1.37 -9.87 28.85
N ALA A 226 1.39 -10.95 28.08
CA ALA A 226 0.44 -12.05 28.21
C ALA A 226 0.67 -12.81 29.53
N GLU A 227 1.93 -13.10 29.87
CA GLU A 227 2.31 -13.76 31.14
C GLU A 227 1.93 -12.91 32.37
N GLU A 228 2.15 -11.59 32.30
CA GLU A 228 1.71 -10.66 33.35
C GLU A 228 0.20 -10.62 33.49
N ALA A 229 -0.54 -10.64 32.37
CA ALA A 229 -2.00 -10.65 32.38
C ALA A 229 -2.54 -11.93 33.02
N VAL A 230 -1.94 -13.09 32.72
CA VAL A 230 -2.25 -14.36 33.40
C VAL A 230 -2.00 -14.25 34.90
N SER A 231 -0.84 -13.72 35.30
CA SER A 231 -0.46 -13.57 36.71
C SER A 231 -1.44 -12.67 37.49
N LYS A 232 -2.02 -11.67 36.81
CA LYS A 232 -3.02 -10.74 37.37
C LYS A 232 -4.48 -11.22 37.19
N GLN A 233 -4.68 -12.41 36.60
CA GLN A 233 -6.00 -12.94 36.22
C GLN A 233 -6.81 -12.02 35.27
N ASP A 234 -6.14 -11.16 34.49
CA ASP A 234 -6.78 -10.30 33.48
C ASP A 234 -6.99 -11.07 32.17
N MET A 235 -8.05 -11.87 32.15
CA MET A 235 -8.44 -12.68 30.99
C MET A 235 -8.80 -11.83 29.75
N LYS A 236 -9.26 -10.58 29.95
CA LYS A 236 -9.63 -9.68 28.86
C LYS A 236 -8.39 -9.24 28.09
N THR A 237 -7.34 -8.84 28.80
CA THR A 237 -6.07 -8.45 28.19
C THR A 237 -5.39 -9.64 27.52
N LEU A 238 -5.38 -10.81 28.17
CA LEU A 238 -4.85 -12.05 27.59
C LEU A 238 -5.53 -12.39 26.25
N TYR A 239 -6.86 -12.44 26.21
CA TYR A 239 -7.60 -12.73 24.98
C TYR A 239 -7.29 -11.74 23.85
N ARG A 240 -7.21 -10.44 24.17
CA ARG A 240 -6.84 -9.41 23.18
C ARG A 240 -5.45 -9.66 22.62
N ILE A 241 -4.46 -9.96 23.47
CA ILE A 241 -3.09 -10.27 23.06
C ILE A 241 -3.06 -11.52 22.16
N THR A 242 -3.69 -12.62 22.57
CA THR A 242 -3.75 -13.86 21.79
C THR A 242 -4.39 -13.62 20.43
N LYS A 243 -5.46 -12.81 20.37
CA LYS A 243 -6.09 -12.42 19.11
C LYS A 243 -5.13 -11.65 18.20
N THR A 244 -4.39 -10.68 18.74
CA THR A 244 -3.38 -9.92 17.99
C THR A 244 -2.28 -10.84 17.45
N LEU A 245 -1.74 -11.75 18.27
CA LEU A 245 -0.69 -12.70 17.86
C LEU A 245 -1.17 -13.71 16.81
N SER A 246 -2.40 -14.21 16.97
CA SER A 246 -2.97 -15.23 16.07
C SER A 246 -3.17 -14.72 14.64
N GLY A 247 -3.23 -13.39 14.44
CA GLY A 247 -3.47 -12.79 13.13
C GLY A 247 -4.79 -13.17 12.48
N ARG A 248 -5.71 -13.84 13.21
CA ARG A 248 -7.02 -14.26 12.70
C ARG A 248 -7.85 -13.01 12.41
N ARG A 249 -7.86 -12.59 11.14
CA ARG A 249 -8.86 -11.65 10.64
C ARG A 249 -10.19 -12.39 10.58
N ARG A 250 -11.26 -11.75 11.05
CA ARG A 250 -12.61 -12.22 10.71
C ARG A 250 -12.72 -12.14 9.20
N GLU A 251 -12.84 -13.28 8.52
CA GLU A 251 -13.23 -13.32 7.13
C GLU A 251 -14.66 -12.82 7.02
N ILE A 252 -14.82 -11.56 6.63
CA ILE A 252 -16.14 -11.03 6.30
C ILE A 252 -16.38 -11.38 4.83
N ASN A 253 -16.74 -12.63 4.57
CA ASN A 253 -17.20 -13.05 3.25
C ASN A 253 -18.60 -12.44 3.03
N LYS A 254 -18.66 -11.26 2.43
CA LYS A 254 -19.93 -10.68 1.96
C LYS A 254 -20.19 -11.24 0.56
N PRO A 255 -21.29 -11.99 0.33
CA PRO A 255 -21.65 -12.41 -1.01
C PRO A 255 -21.89 -11.18 -1.89
N VAL A 256 -21.40 -11.23 -3.13
CA VAL A 256 -21.73 -10.21 -4.13
C VAL A 256 -23.18 -10.44 -4.56
N GLN A 257 -24.06 -9.53 -4.16
CA GLN A 257 -25.48 -9.60 -4.47
C GLN A 257 -25.77 -8.90 -5.80
N ASP A 258 -26.62 -9.51 -6.63
CA ASP A 258 -27.21 -8.84 -7.78
C ASP A 258 -28.32 -7.86 -7.32
N LYS A 259 -28.83 -7.02 -8.22
CA LYS A 259 -29.93 -6.05 -7.95
C LYS A 259 -31.19 -6.69 -7.35
N ALA A 260 -31.41 -7.98 -7.59
CA ALA A 260 -32.53 -8.75 -7.05
C ALA A 260 -32.23 -9.45 -5.70
N ALA A 261 -31.13 -9.09 -5.03
CA ALA A 261 -30.63 -9.74 -3.80
C ALA A 261 -30.36 -11.26 -3.93
N CYS A 262 -30.25 -11.78 -5.16
CA CYS A 262 -29.86 -13.17 -5.40
C CYS A 262 -28.35 -13.33 -5.21
N ASN A 263 -27.96 -14.26 -4.33
CA ASN A 263 -26.55 -14.59 -4.06
C ASN A 263 -25.95 -15.29 -5.28
N LYS A 264 -25.02 -14.64 -5.98
CA LYS A 264 -24.14 -15.33 -6.95
C LYS A 264 -22.93 -15.88 -6.20
N GLY A 265 -23.10 -17.02 -5.54
CA GLY A 265 -22.01 -17.66 -4.81
C GLY A 265 -22.31 -19.04 -4.21
N ARG A 266 -22.39 -20.07 -5.07
CA ARG A 266 -21.84 -21.42 -4.85
C ARG A 266 -22.00 -22.25 -6.13
N THR A 267 -20.92 -22.46 -6.88
CA THR A 267 -20.78 -23.77 -7.55
C THR A 267 -20.13 -24.67 -6.51
N ASN A 268 -20.83 -25.72 -6.12
CA ASN A 268 -20.31 -26.73 -5.21
C ASN A 268 -19.21 -27.52 -5.91
N GLU A 269 -17.98 -27.01 -5.92
CA GLU A 269 -16.80 -27.86 -6.06
C GLU A 269 -16.24 -28.09 -4.66
N THR A 270 -16.85 -29.08 -4.00
CA THR A 270 -16.19 -29.82 -2.93
C THR A 270 -15.10 -30.67 -3.56
N GLN A 271 -13.92 -30.08 -3.79
CA GLN A 271 -12.71 -30.90 -3.86
C GLN A 271 -12.28 -31.20 -2.43
N GLY A 272 -12.46 -32.47 -2.06
CA GLY A 272 -11.92 -33.04 -0.84
C GLY A 272 -10.43 -32.76 -0.76
N ARG A 273 -10.01 -32.25 0.40
CA ARG A 273 -8.61 -32.37 0.81
C ARG A 273 -8.46 -33.77 1.36
N ASP A 274 -7.94 -34.67 0.55
CA ASP A 274 -7.25 -35.85 1.03
C ASP A 274 -5.78 -35.72 0.63
N TRP A 275 -4.94 -35.74 1.68
CA TRP A 275 -3.46 -35.71 1.76
C TRP A 275 -2.77 -34.35 1.53
#